data_AF-A0A7J4DG61-F1
#
_entry.id   AF-A0A7J4DG61-F1
#
_cell.length_a   1.000
_cell.length_b   1.000
_cell.length_c   1.000
_cell.angle_alpha   90.00
_cell.angle_beta   90.00
_cell.angle_gamma   90.00
#
_symmetry.space_group_name_H-M   'P 1'
#
loop_
_entity.id
_entity.type
_entity.pdbx_description
1 polymer ?
#
loop_
_entity_poly.entity_id
_entity_poly.type
_entity_poly.pdbx_seq_one_letter_code
_entity_poly.pdbx_strand_id
1 'polypeptide(L)'
;MASMDWRRIPTVLYPQEILDKAFGRASKQSDLVEDPDKYHRVRKQMDRMVQSAADVIDTTLLKWVDLWPSLNALSQFDQALIDAAVGNDEYRKTLGTIQWAAEQVRKIAGETQRKILR
;
A
#
# COMPACT_ATOMS: atom_id res chain seq x y z
N MET A 1 -7.10 15.74 25.78
CA MET A 1 -6.53 15.86 24.42
C MET A 1 -5.39 14.87 24.34
N ALA A 2 -5.43 13.92 23.39
CA ALA A 2 -4.35 12.97 23.24
C ALA A 2 -3.13 13.70 22.65
N SER A 3 -2.00 13.67 23.36
CA SER A 3 -0.72 14.15 22.82
C SER A 3 -0.22 13.13 21.80
N MET A 4 0.06 13.56 20.58
CA MET A 4 0.55 12.70 19.51
C MET A 4 1.98 12.25 19.81
N ASP A 5 2.24 10.94 19.78
CA ASP A 5 3.61 10.41 19.89
C ASP A 5 4.29 10.38 18.52
N TRP A 6 4.92 11.50 18.17
CA TRP A 6 5.63 11.71 16.90
C TRP A 6 6.79 10.71 16.67
N ARG A 7 7.29 10.03 17.72
CA ARG A 7 8.39 9.06 17.61
C ARG A 7 7.98 7.72 17.01
N ARG A 8 6.66 7.46 16.90
CA ARG A 8 6.12 6.20 16.36
C ARG A 8 5.95 6.19 14.84
N ILE A 9 6.25 7.30 14.16
CA ILE A 9 6.14 7.38 12.71
C ILE A 9 7.22 6.49 12.08
N PRO A 10 6.86 5.52 11.23
CA PRO A 10 7.82 4.61 10.64
C PRO A 10 8.61 5.30 9.54
N THR A 11 9.80 4.78 9.27
CA THR A 11 10.50 5.07 8.02
C THR A 11 9.64 4.61 6.84
N VAL A 12 9.41 5.52 5.89
CA VAL A 12 8.71 5.24 4.64
C VAL A 12 9.71 4.74 3.58
N LEU A 13 9.25 3.83 2.73
CA LEU A 13 10.05 3.28 1.65
C LEU A 13 9.97 4.19 0.42
N TYR A 14 11.04 4.20 -0.36
CA TYR A 14 11.03 4.79 -1.70
C TYR A 14 10.15 3.96 -2.64
N PRO A 15 9.60 4.56 -3.72
CA PRO A 15 8.73 3.85 -4.65
C PRO A 15 9.33 2.56 -5.20
N GLN A 16 10.61 2.56 -5.56
CA GLN A 16 11.29 1.36 -6.07
C GLN A 16 11.38 0.26 -5.00
N GLU A 17 11.66 0.61 -3.75
CA GLU A 17 11.76 -0.35 -2.66
C GLU A 17 10.41 -1.02 -2.36
N ILE A 18 9.29 -0.29 -2.53
CA ILE A 18 7.94 -0.84 -2.43
C ILE A 18 7.73 -1.90 -3.53
N LEU A 19 8.12 -1.58 -4.78
CA LEU A 19 7.99 -2.50 -5.91
C LEU A 19 8.85 -3.74 -5.72
N ASP A 20 10.11 -3.58 -5.30
CA ASP A 20 11.04 -4.69 -5.06
C ASP A 20 10.53 -5.61 -3.94
N LYS A 21 10.02 -5.02 -2.86
CA LYS A 21 9.39 -5.76 -1.75
C LYS A 21 8.16 -6.53 -2.22
N ALA A 22 7.29 -5.90 -3.02
CA ALA A 22 6.05 -6.49 -3.50
C ALA A 22 6.33 -7.64 -4.48
N PHE A 23 7.13 -7.41 -5.52
CA PHE A 23 7.45 -8.40 -6.53
C PHE A 23 8.36 -9.51 -5.99
N GLY A 24 9.28 -9.18 -5.08
CA GLY A 24 10.11 -10.18 -4.39
C GLY A 24 9.32 -11.11 -3.48
N ARG A 25 8.20 -10.66 -2.88
CA ARG A 25 7.26 -11.54 -2.18
C ARG A 25 6.41 -12.33 -3.17
N ALA A 26 5.87 -11.67 -4.19
CA ALA A 26 4.97 -12.27 -5.16
C ALA A 26 5.62 -13.44 -5.93
N SER A 27 6.89 -13.30 -6.35
CA SER A 27 7.62 -14.37 -7.04
C SER A 27 7.73 -15.66 -6.23
N LYS A 28 7.83 -15.56 -4.90
CA LYS A 28 7.86 -16.74 -4.02
C LYS A 28 6.48 -17.37 -3.83
N GLN A 29 5.40 -16.64 -4.11
CA GLN A 29 4.04 -17.16 -3.96
C GLN A 29 3.63 -18.06 -5.13
N SER A 30 4.24 -17.94 -6.32
CA SER A 30 3.96 -18.84 -7.43
C SER A 30 4.43 -20.27 -7.15
N ASP A 31 5.52 -20.44 -6.40
CA ASP A 31 6.09 -21.75 -6.08
C ASP A 31 5.18 -22.58 -5.17
N LEU A 32 4.25 -21.92 -4.47
CA LEU A 32 3.26 -22.55 -3.58
C LEU A 32 2.00 -23.01 -4.32
N VAL A 33 1.89 -22.73 -5.62
CA VAL A 33 0.71 -23.08 -6.41
C VAL A 33 0.92 -24.44 -7.06
N GLU A 34 0.11 -25.41 -6.62
CA GLU A 34 0.07 -26.75 -7.19
C GLU A 34 -1.19 -26.95 -8.04
N ASP A 35 -1.00 -27.50 -9.24
CA ASP A 35 -2.10 -27.96 -10.10
C ASP A 35 -1.58 -29.09 -11.01
N PRO A 36 -2.31 -30.22 -11.14
CA PRO A 36 -1.94 -31.31 -12.05
C PRO A 36 -1.83 -30.85 -13.52
N ASP A 37 -2.71 -29.97 -13.96
CA ASP A 37 -2.73 -29.44 -15.31
C ASP A 37 -1.74 -28.27 -15.43
N LYS A 38 -0.78 -28.39 -16.35
CA LYS A 38 0.26 -27.36 -16.57
C LYS A 38 -0.33 -26.02 -16.96
N TYR A 39 -1.35 -26.00 -17.80
CA TYR A 39 -1.98 -24.77 -18.29
C TYR A 39 -2.74 -24.06 -17.16
N HIS A 40 -3.51 -24.80 -16.37
CA HIS A 40 -4.18 -24.25 -15.19
C HIS A 40 -3.18 -23.80 -14.12
N ARG A 41 -2.07 -24.54 -13.93
CA ARG A 41 -1.01 -24.17 -12.99
C ARG A 41 -0.44 -22.79 -13.29
N VAL A 42 -0.05 -22.54 -14.55
CA VAL A 42 0.55 -21.26 -14.96
C VAL A 42 -0.42 -20.10 -14.73
N ARG A 43 -1.70 -20.26 -15.09
CA ARG A 43 -2.73 -19.23 -14.83
C ARG A 43 -2.90 -18.94 -13.34
N LYS A 44 -3.01 -19.98 -12.51
CA LYS A 44 -3.12 -19.84 -11.04
C LYS A 44 -1.87 -19.22 -10.42
N GLN A 45 -0.68 -19.54 -10.93
CA GLN A 45 0.58 -18.93 -10.51
C GLN A 45 0.59 -17.43 -10.80
N MET A 46 0.22 -17.03 -12.03
CA MET A 46 0.16 -15.62 -12.40
C MET A 46 -0.89 -14.85 -11.58
N ASP A 47 -2.08 -15.42 -11.40
CA ASP A 47 -3.13 -14.83 -10.56
C ASP A 47 -2.65 -14.62 -9.12
N ARG A 48 -2.00 -15.64 -8.54
CA ARG A 48 -1.45 -15.58 -7.19
C ARG A 48 -0.34 -14.53 -7.04
N MET A 49 0.52 -14.38 -8.05
CA MET A 49 1.56 -13.36 -8.07
C MET A 49 0.95 -11.95 -8.10
N VAL A 50 -0.03 -11.72 -8.98
CA VAL A 50 -0.72 -10.42 -9.10
C VAL A 50 -1.40 -10.06 -7.77
N GLN A 51 -2.13 -11.00 -7.18
CA GLN A 51 -2.77 -10.80 -5.88
C GLN A 51 -1.74 -10.45 -4.81
N SER A 52 -0.68 -11.24 -4.69
CA SER A 52 0.33 -11.02 -3.64
C SER A 52 1.08 -9.69 -3.80
N ALA A 53 1.35 -9.25 -5.03
CA ALA A 53 2.00 -7.97 -5.27
C ALA A 53 1.07 -6.82 -4.85
N ALA A 54 -0.20 -6.89 -5.25
CA ALA A 54 -1.21 -5.90 -4.91
C ALA A 54 -1.42 -5.79 -3.40
N ASP A 55 -1.54 -6.93 -2.71
CA ASP A 55 -1.73 -6.97 -1.25
C ASP A 55 -0.56 -6.32 -0.51
N VAL A 56 0.69 -6.57 -0.93
CA VAL A 56 1.87 -5.97 -0.27
C VAL A 56 1.89 -4.46 -0.44
N ILE A 57 1.57 -3.97 -1.63
CA ILE A 57 1.57 -2.52 -1.90
C ILE A 57 0.42 -1.87 -1.12
N ASP A 58 -0.82 -2.38 -1.26
CA ASP A 58 -2.01 -1.85 -0.58
C ASP A 58 -1.82 -1.80 0.95
N THR A 59 -1.40 -2.92 1.55
CA THR A 59 -1.18 -2.98 3.00
C THR A 59 -0.05 -2.07 3.47
N THR A 60 1.02 -1.90 2.67
CA THR A 60 2.12 -0.99 3.03
C THR A 60 1.65 0.47 3.00
N LEU A 61 0.93 0.88 1.94
CA LEU A 61 0.43 2.25 1.78
C LEU A 61 -0.64 2.59 2.81
N LEU A 62 -1.63 1.73 3.03
CA LEU A 62 -2.69 1.95 4.01
C LEU A 62 -2.14 2.00 5.44
N LYS A 63 -1.17 1.15 5.76
CA LYS A 63 -0.49 1.21 7.06
C LYS A 63 0.15 2.58 7.31
N TRP A 64 0.70 3.23 6.28
CA TRP A 64 1.22 4.58 6.45
C TRP A 64 0.08 5.56 6.73
N VAL A 65 -0.98 5.55 5.94
CA VAL A 65 -2.15 6.42 6.16
C VAL A 65 -2.71 6.26 7.58
N ASP A 66 -2.79 5.03 8.10
CA ASP A 66 -3.31 4.74 9.45
C ASP A 66 -2.38 5.22 10.57
N LEU A 67 -1.06 5.24 10.33
CA LEU A 67 -0.07 5.68 11.33
C LEU A 67 0.02 7.19 11.43
N TRP A 68 -0.31 7.90 10.35
CA TRP A 68 -0.32 9.36 10.32
C TRP A 68 -1.67 9.89 10.83
N PRO A 69 -1.67 10.78 11.83
CA PRO A 69 -2.90 11.26 12.43
C PRO A 69 -3.68 12.15 11.46
N SER A 70 -5.01 12.04 11.51
CA SER A 70 -5.86 13.02 10.85
C SER A 70 -5.70 14.39 11.53
N LEU A 71 -5.52 15.46 10.73
CA LEU A 71 -5.38 16.82 11.26
C LEU A 71 -6.54 17.22 12.18
N ASN A 72 -7.75 16.76 11.87
CA ASN A 72 -8.95 17.09 12.65
C ASN A 72 -8.96 16.47 14.05
N ALA A 73 -8.14 15.44 14.29
CA ALA A 73 -8.02 14.77 15.58
C ALA A 73 -6.90 15.36 16.47
N LEU A 74 -6.09 16.27 15.93
CA LEU A 74 -4.92 16.84 16.59
C LEU A 74 -5.26 18.10 17.40
N SER A 75 -4.44 18.39 18.41
CA SER A 75 -4.52 19.66 19.14
C SER A 75 -4.22 20.86 18.24
N GLN A 76 -4.68 22.05 18.62
CA GLN A 76 -4.36 23.27 17.86
C GLN A 76 -2.85 23.53 17.78
N PHE A 77 -2.10 23.16 18.83
CA PHE A 77 -0.64 23.25 18.84
C PHE A 77 0.00 22.30 17.82
N ASP A 78 -0.42 21.03 17.80
CA ASP A 78 0.10 20.04 16.85
C ASP A 78 -0.25 20.39 15.41
N GLN A 79 -1.46 20.90 15.15
CA GLN A 79 -1.85 21.39 13.83
C GLN A 79 -0.98 22.57 13.37
N ALA A 80 -0.70 23.53 14.26
CA ALA A 80 0.19 24.65 13.95
C ALA A 80 1.63 24.19 13.70
N LEU A 81 2.09 23.16 14.43
CA LEU A 81 3.41 22.56 14.23
C LEU A 81 3.54 21.92 12.83
N ILE A 82 2.54 21.14 12.40
CA ILE A 82 2.51 20.55 11.06
C ILE A 82 2.46 21.64 9.99
N ASP A 83 1.62 22.66 10.19
CA ASP A 83 1.50 23.76 9.25
C ASP A 83 2.83 24.48 9.03
N ALA A 84 3.55 24.76 10.11
CA ALA A 84 4.86 25.39 10.07
C ALA A 84 5.95 24.50 9.45
N ALA A 85 5.85 23.18 9.59
CA ALA A 85 6.87 22.24 9.10
C ALA A 85 6.68 21.85 7.63
N VAL A 86 5.46 21.51 7.23
CA VAL A 86 5.15 20.94 5.89
C VAL A 86 3.89 21.54 5.24
N GLY A 87 3.09 22.30 5.99
CA GLY A 87 1.80 22.84 5.53
C GLY A 87 0.65 21.83 5.68
N ASN A 88 -0.46 22.29 6.26
CA ASN A 88 -1.62 21.43 6.51
C ASN A 88 -2.25 20.86 5.22
N ASP A 89 -2.27 21.64 4.15
CA ASP A 89 -2.90 21.23 2.90
C ASP A 89 -2.08 20.19 2.16
N GLU A 90 -0.75 20.37 2.09
CA GLU A 90 0.16 19.41 1.47
C GLU A 90 0.18 18.09 2.25
N TYR A 91 0.07 18.16 3.58
CA TYR A 91 -0.08 16.98 4.44
C TYR A 91 -1.34 16.17 4.07
N ARG A 92 -2.52 16.81 4.02
CA ARG A 92 -3.77 16.12 3.66
C ARG A 92 -3.71 15.55 2.24
N LYS A 93 -3.24 16.35 1.29
CA LYS A 93 -3.14 15.97 -0.12
C LYS A 93 -2.23 14.76 -0.31
N THR A 94 -1.09 14.74 0.36
CA THR A 94 -0.13 13.62 0.29
C THR A 94 -0.74 12.33 0.85
N LEU A 95 -1.34 12.38 2.05
CA LEU A 95 -2.00 11.20 2.65
C LEU A 95 -3.17 10.70 1.78
N GLY A 96 -3.98 11.61 1.24
CA GLY A 96 -5.06 11.26 0.31
C GLY A 96 -4.53 10.64 -0.99
N THR A 97 -3.40 11.12 -1.50
CA THR A 97 -2.75 10.54 -2.70
C THR A 97 -2.23 9.12 -2.44
N ILE A 98 -1.66 8.87 -1.25
CA ILE A 98 -1.22 7.53 -0.84
C ILE A 98 -2.41 6.57 -0.75
N GLN A 99 -3.51 6.99 -0.13
CA GLN A 99 -4.74 6.20 -0.05
C GLN A 99 -5.29 5.90 -1.45
N TRP A 100 -5.37 6.92 -2.31
CA TRP A 100 -5.80 6.76 -3.71
C TRP A 100 -4.91 5.79 -4.48
N ALA A 101 -3.59 5.84 -4.29
CA ALA A 101 -2.65 4.92 -4.94
C ALA A 101 -2.91 3.46 -4.52
N ALA A 102 -3.20 3.22 -3.24
CA ALA A 102 -3.56 1.89 -2.73
C ALA A 102 -4.82 1.35 -3.43
N GLU A 103 -5.84 2.20 -3.60
CA GLU A 103 -7.07 1.86 -4.33
C GLU A 103 -6.81 1.57 -5.82
N GLN A 104 -5.97 2.37 -6.48
CA GLN A 104 -5.62 2.13 -7.89
C GLN A 104 -4.92 0.78 -8.09
N VAL A 105 -4.02 0.40 -7.18
CA VAL A 105 -3.33 -0.89 -7.24
C VAL A 105 -4.32 -2.04 -7.15
N ARG A 106 -5.28 -1.99 -6.23
CA ARG A 106 -6.35 -3.00 -6.14
C ARG A 106 -7.21 -3.07 -7.40
N LYS A 107 -7.53 -1.93 -8.00
CA LYS A 107 -8.30 -1.87 -9.24
C LYS A 107 -7.54 -2.53 -10.40
N ILE A 108 -6.26 -2.20 -10.58
CA ILE A 108 -5.40 -2.76 -11.62
C ILE A 108 -5.24 -4.27 -11.43
N ALA A 109 -5.05 -4.73 -10.19
CA ALA A 109 -4.98 -6.15 -9.86
C ALA A 109 -6.25 -6.87 -10.28
N GLY A 110 -7.43 -6.39 -9.86
CA GLY A 110 -8.71 -7.00 -10.21
C GLY A 110 -8.99 -7.01 -11.72
N GLU A 111 -8.59 -5.96 -12.45
CA GLU A 111 -8.66 -5.94 -13.92
C GLU A 111 -7.73 -6.97 -14.57
N THR A 112 -6.54 -7.15 -14.03
CA THR A 112 -5.53 -8.09 -14.55
C THR A 112 -5.93 -9.53 -14.29
N GLN A 113 -6.40 -9.86 -13.08
CA GLN A 113 -6.88 -11.19 -12.72
C GLN A 113 -8.05 -11.63 -13.61
N ARG A 114 -9.01 -10.73 -13.89
CA ARG A 114 -10.10 -10.99 -14.85
C ARG A 114 -9.60 -11.32 -16.25
N LYS A 115 -8.46 -10.78 -16.68
CA LYS A 115 -7.85 -11.08 -17.98
C LYS A 115 -7.11 -12.42 -17.97
N ILE A 116 -6.49 -12.80 -16.86
CA ILE A 116 -5.77 -14.09 -16.70
C ILE A 116 -6.76 -15.27 -16.67
N LEU A 117 -7.91 -15.08 -16.05
CA LEU A 117 -8.94 -16.11 -15.87
C LEU A 117 -9.86 -16.30 -17.09
N ARG A 118 -9.83 -15.37 -18.06
CA ARG A 118 -10.42 -15.55 -19.39
C ARG A 118 -9.50 -16.41 -20.24
#